data_AF-A0A7W9BG15-F1
#
_entry.id   AF-A0A7W9BG15-F1
#
_cell.length_a   1.000
_cell.length_b   1.000
_cell.length_c   1.000
_cell.angle_alpha   90.00
_cell.angle_beta   90.00
_cell.angle_gamma   90.00
#
_symmetry.space_group_name_H-M   'P 1'
#
loop_
_entity.id
_entity.type
_entity.pdbx_description
1 polymer ?
#
loop_
_entity_poly.entity_id
_entity_poly.type
_entity_poly.pdbx_seq_one_letter_code
_entity_poly.pdbx_strand_id
1 'polypeptide(L)'
;MAQALVDTSTIPGWGVDTDPKNNPTYPMRHIEDQKTRGLTWHRPPLQEPQVEVLQSIEHNRLPAVVGTSTPPSGLSGAIRRYAFRRSESDWWHWLLLMGADRINVVEGVIEDLAAGKVPNVPAEMGAKSEWQHNKNGFLLKAGATLAIGAVLVAIVQARREDRADEDEGETIAAEPAHVTARVDEPVLPADLATSQVVPLPGLDA
;
A
#
# COMPACT_ATOMS: atom_id res chain seq x y z
N MET A 1 -40.99 17.51 29.54
CA MET A 1 -40.78 17.36 30.99
C MET A 1 -39.42 17.98 31.30
N ALA A 2 -39.38 19.12 31.97
CA ALA A 2 -38.12 19.74 32.38
C ALA A 2 -37.50 18.88 33.48
N GLN A 3 -36.25 18.46 33.30
CA GLN A 3 -35.55 17.61 34.24
C GLN A 3 -35.18 18.46 35.46
N ALA A 4 -35.60 18.05 36.66
CA ALA A 4 -35.31 18.77 37.90
C ALA A 4 -33.80 18.78 38.14
N LEU A 5 -33.23 19.95 38.39
CA LEU A 5 -31.82 20.11 38.75
C LEU A 5 -31.59 19.42 40.10
N VAL A 6 -30.69 18.44 40.11
CA VAL A 6 -30.31 17.71 41.32
C VAL A 6 -29.44 18.62 42.19
N ASP A 7 -29.76 18.71 43.49
CA ASP A 7 -28.91 19.41 44.46
C ASP A 7 -27.62 18.63 44.69
N THR A 8 -26.55 19.15 44.09
CA THR A 8 -25.23 18.55 44.13
C THR A 8 -24.61 18.46 45.52
N SER A 9 -25.06 19.28 46.49
CA SER A 9 -24.54 19.27 47.86
C SER A 9 -24.96 18.03 48.66
N THR A 10 -26.01 17.33 48.20
CA THR A 10 -26.54 16.12 48.84
C THR A 10 -25.85 14.83 48.38
N ILE A 11 -25.02 14.90 47.33
CA ILE A 11 -24.33 13.74 46.75
C ILE A 11 -22.99 13.55 47.47
N PRO A 12 -22.80 12.47 48.25
CA PRO A 12 -21.53 12.21 48.92
C PRO A 12 -20.39 12.08 47.90
N GLY A 13 -19.32 12.87 48.06
CA GLY A 13 -18.17 12.89 47.15
C GLY A 13 -18.33 13.80 45.93
N TRP A 14 -19.44 14.53 45.80
CA TRP A 14 -19.56 15.54 44.76
C TRP A 14 -18.56 16.69 44.97
N GLY A 15 -17.75 16.97 43.95
CA GLY A 15 -16.69 17.98 44.03
C GLY A 15 -15.45 17.55 44.82
N VAL A 16 -15.28 16.26 45.10
CA VAL A 16 -14.04 15.72 45.72
C VAL A 16 -12.80 15.98 44.87
N ASP A 17 -12.96 16.01 43.54
CA ASP A 17 -11.91 16.33 42.57
C ASP A 17 -11.75 17.83 42.33
N THR A 18 -12.61 18.68 42.92
CA THR A 18 -12.55 20.14 42.76
C THR A 18 -11.41 20.76 43.56
N ASP A 19 -10.97 20.13 44.66
CA ASP A 19 -9.82 20.62 45.43
C ASP A 19 -8.52 20.33 44.65
N PRO A 20 -7.80 21.37 44.17
CA PRO A 20 -6.54 21.16 43.49
C PRO A 20 -5.51 20.44 44.36
N LYS A 21 -5.59 20.54 45.69
CA LYS A 21 -4.69 19.88 46.64
C LYS A 21 -4.94 18.38 46.77
N ASN A 22 -6.12 17.89 46.37
CA ASN A 22 -6.45 16.47 46.32
C ASN A 22 -6.00 15.81 45.01
N ASN A 23 -5.58 16.60 44.02
CA ASN A 23 -5.02 16.08 42.79
C ASN A 23 -3.60 15.55 43.07
N PRO A 24 -3.30 14.27 42.83
CA PRO A 24 -1.95 13.71 43.02
C PRO A 24 -0.87 14.37 42.14
N THR A 25 -1.29 15.23 41.21
CA THR A 25 -0.45 15.98 40.28
C THR A 25 -0.17 17.42 40.74
N TYR A 26 -0.71 17.88 41.89
CA TYR A 26 -0.53 19.24 42.40
C TYR A 26 0.46 19.30 43.60
N PRO A 27 1.34 20.32 43.67
CA PRO A 27 1.62 21.31 42.63
C PRO A 27 2.20 20.63 41.38
N MET A 28 1.94 21.23 40.19
CA MET A 28 2.37 20.68 38.90
C MET A 28 3.80 20.17 39.00
N ARG A 29 3.95 18.85 38.90
CA ARG A 29 5.23 18.21 39.10
C ARG A 29 6.10 18.48 37.88
N HIS A 30 7.10 19.36 38.02
CA HIS A 30 8.14 19.59 37.02
C HIS A 30 8.88 18.27 36.75
N ILE A 31 8.67 17.68 35.58
CA ILE A 31 9.32 16.42 35.16
C ILE A 31 10.78 16.68 34.84
N GLU A 32 11.08 17.89 34.36
CA GLU A 32 12.41 18.43 34.10
C GLU A 32 13.33 18.43 35.34
N ASP A 33 12.76 18.63 36.53
CA ASP A 33 13.50 18.65 37.80
C ASP A 33 13.66 17.25 38.42
N GLN A 34 12.94 16.26 37.90
CA GLN A 34 13.11 14.87 38.28
C GLN A 34 14.36 14.29 37.59
N LYS A 35 15.52 14.62 38.14
CA LYS A 35 16.78 13.87 37.95
C LYS A 35 16.73 12.49 38.62
N THR A 36 15.58 11.84 38.60
CA THR A 36 15.35 10.54 39.22
C THR A 36 16.06 9.47 38.39
N ARG A 37 16.96 8.73 39.05
CA ARG A 37 17.62 7.53 38.51
C ARG A 37 16.59 6.64 37.81
N GLY A 38 16.75 6.41 36.50
CA GLY A 38 15.91 5.48 35.73
C GLY A 38 15.36 6.02 34.40
N LEU A 39 15.38 7.33 34.15
CA LEU A 39 14.93 7.92 32.88
C LEU A 39 16.04 7.96 31.81
N THR A 40 17.30 7.80 32.22
CA THR A 40 18.45 7.59 31.32
C THR A 40 18.53 6.12 30.95
N TRP A 41 17.92 5.74 29.83
CA TRP A 41 18.06 4.42 29.25
C TRP A 41 18.88 4.51 27.97
N HIS A 42 19.88 3.62 27.83
CA HIS A 42 20.59 3.46 26.57
C HIS A 42 19.69 2.69 25.61
N ARG A 43 19.38 3.31 24.47
CA ARG A 43 18.65 2.65 23.39
C ARG A 43 19.37 1.34 23.03
N PRO A 44 18.64 0.22 22.87
CA PRO A 44 19.28 -1.03 22.48
C PRO A 44 19.74 -0.93 21.03
N PRO A 45 20.75 -1.70 20.62
CA PRO A 45 21.14 -1.76 19.22
C PRO A 45 19.94 -2.14 18.35
N LEU A 46 19.83 -1.51 17.17
CA LEU A 46 18.79 -1.84 16.21
C LEU A 46 19.18 -3.14 15.49
N GLN A 47 18.20 -4.02 15.32
CA GLN A 47 18.33 -5.19 14.46
C GLN A 47 18.40 -4.76 12.99
N GLU A 48 19.28 -5.40 12.22
CA GLU A 48 19.33 -5.24 10.76
C GLU A 48 18.19 -6.05 10.12
N PRO A 49 17.26 -5.40 9.38
CA PRO A 49 16.19 -6.11 8.72
C PRO A 49 16.72 -6.99 7.57
N GLN A 50 16.38 -8.27 7.57
CA GLN A 50 16.72 -9.21 6.49
C GLN A 50 15.74 -9.17 5.30
N VAL A 51 14.61 -8.50 5.50
CA VAL A 51 13.49 -8.41 4.58
C VAL A 51 12.98 -6.97 4.54
N GLU A 52 12.24 -6.64 3.48
CA GLU A 52 11.63 -5.32 3.35
C GLU A 52 10.63 -5.07 4.49
N VAL A 53 10.90 -4.05 5.30
CA VAL A 53 10.01 -3.59 6.37
C VAL A 53 9.39 -2.27 5.92
N LEU A 54 8.07 -2.30 5.71
CA LEU A 54 7.34 -1.09 5.37
C LEU A 54 7.08 -0.27 6.63
N GLN A 55 7.42 1.00 6.55
CA GLN A 55 7.32 1.94 7.64
C GLN A 55 6.42 3.11 7.24
N SER A 56 5.57 3.53 8.17
CA SER A 56 4.77 4.74 8.02
C SER A 56 5.64 5.99 7.96
N ILE A 57 5.19 6.98 7.18
CA ILE A 57 5.86 8.28 7.00
C ILE A 57 5.99 9.08 8.31
N GLU A 58 5.18 8.76 9.32
CA GLU A 58 5.18 9.47 10.61
C GLU A 58 6.33 9.00 11.52
N HIS A 59 6.89 7.83 11.23
CA HIS A 59 7.95 7.24 12.01
C HIS A 59 9.30 7.46 11.31
N ASN A 60 10.19 8.24 11.94
CA ASN A 60 11.54 8.50 11.41
C ASN A 60 12.53 7.33 11.66
N ARG A 61 12.15 6.33 12.46
CA ARG A 61 13.08 5.25 12.84
C ARG A 61 12.37 3.94 13.09
N LEU A 62 13.02 2.86 12.68
CA LEU A 62 12.54 1.51 12.96
C LEU A 62 12.63 1.19 14.47
N PRO A 63 11.75 0.32 14.98
CA PRO A 63 11.89 -0.22 16.32
C PRO A 63 13.16 -1.09 16.43
N ALA A 64 13.63 -1.33 17.66
CA ALA A 64 14.88 -2.04 17.89
C ALA A 64 14.84 -3.50 17.42
N VAL A 65 13.68 -4.13 17.44
CA VAL A 65 13.44 -5.48 16.94
C VAL A 65 12.31 -5.39 15.92
N VAL A 66 12.52 -5.97 14.75
CA VAL A 66 11.53 -6.04 13.67
C VAL A 66 11.27 -7.48 13.31
N GLY A 67 10.00 -7.84 13.15
CA GLY A 67 9.58 -9.15 12.69
C GLY A 67 8.45 -8.98 11.68
N THR A 68 8.63 -9.57 10.50
CA THR A 68 7.54 -9.72 9.52
C THR A 68 7.53 -11.15 9.02
N SER A 69 6.42 -11.85 9.27
CA SER A 69 6.23 -13.23 8.80
C SER A 69 5.88 -13.30 7.31
N THR A 70 5.40 -12.20 6.75
CA THR A 70 4.93 -12.10 5.37
C THR A 70 5.52 -10.84 4.74
N PRO A 71 6.76 -10.90 4.22
CA PRO A 71 7.34 -9.76 3.54
C PRO A 71 6.47 -9.38 2.33
N PRO A 72 6.38 -8.08 1.99
CA PRO A 72 5.55 -7.63 0.87
C PRO A 72 6.07 -8.19 -0.46
N SER A 73 5.29 -9.08 -1.06
CA SER A 73 5.56 -9.70 -2.37
C SER A 73 4.39 -9.48 -3.33
N GLY A 74 4.64 -9.64 -4.64
CA GLY A 74 3.60 -9.58 -5.66
C GLY A 74 2.86 -8.23 -5.77
N LEU A 75 1.62 -8.29 -6.24
CA LEU A 75 0.71 -7.16 -6.37
C LEU A 75 0.23 -6.68 -5.00
N SER A 76 -0.07 -7.59 -4.07
CA SER A 76 -0.47 -7.20 -2.71
C SER A 76 0.64 -6.42 -2.01
N GLY A 77 1.90 -6.80 -2.18
CA GLY A 77 3.08 -6.07 -1.71
C GLY A 77 3.21 -4.69 -2.33
N ALA A 78 2.97 -4.55 -3.64
CA ALA A 78 2.98 -3.24 -4.31
C ALA A 78 1.90 -2.29 -3.75
N ILE A 79 0.71 -2.82 -3.46
CA ILE A 79 -0.38 -2.04 -2.84
C ILE A 79 0.01 -1.63 -1.42
N ARG A 80 0.62 -2.52 -0.63
CA ARG A 80 1.13 -2.17 0.70
C ARG A 80 2.19 -1.06 0.60
N ARG A 81 3.17 -1.15 -0.31
CA ARG A 81 4.17 -0.09 -0.54
C ARG A 81 3.51 1.25 -0.86
N TYR A 82 2.41 1.25 -1.61
CA TYR A 82 1.65 2.46 -1.90
C TYR A 82 0.85 2.97 -0.69
N ALA A 83 0.30 2.07 0.12
CA ALA A 83 -0.41 2.41 1.35
C ALA A 83 0.53 3.11 2.36
N PHE A 84 1.74 2.60 2.56
CA PHE A 84 2.72 3.17 3.51
C PHE A 84 3.31 4.53 3.09
N ARG A 85 3.03 5.02 1.88
CA ARG A 85 3.34 6.40 1.47
C ARG A 85 2.31 7.42 1.98
N ARG A 86 1.21 6.97 2.58
CA ARG A 86 0.16 7.81 3.18
C ARG A 86 0.32 7.87 4.70
N SER A 87 -0.24 8.91 5.30
CA SER A 87 -0.37 9.03 6.76
C SER A 87 -1.33 7.96 7.30
N GLU A 88 -1.10 7.49 8.52
CA GLU A 88 -1.97 6.54 9.21
C GLU A 88 -3.33 7.16 9.56
N SER A 89 -3.42 8.49 9.58
CA SER A 89 -4.67 9.23 9.76
C SER A 89 -5.58 9.21 8.52
N ASP A 90 -5.03 8.90 7.33
CA ASP A 90 -5.80 8.82 6.09
C ASP A 90 -6.55 7.48 6.03
N TRP A 91 -7.87 7.53 5.87
CA TRP A 91 -8.70 6.34 5.73
C TRP A 91 -8.29 5.47 4.52
N TRP A 92 -7.71 6.09 3.47
CA TRP A 92 -7.21 5.35 2.31
C TRP A 92 -6.05 4.42 2.64
N HIS A 93 -5.20 4.78 3.60
CA HIS A 93 -4.11 3.90 4.06
C HIS A 93 -4.67 2.54 4.49
N TRP A 94 -5.69 2.57 5.34
CA TRP A 94 -6.34 1.38 5.88
C TRP A 94 -7.13 0.59 4.84
N LEU A 95 -7.85 1.27 3.94
CA LEU A 95 -8.57 0.58 2.88
C LEU A 95 -7.63 -0.16 1.92
N LEU A 96 -6.50 0.46 1.56
CA LEU A 96 -5.51 -0.18 0.70
C LEU A 96 -4.88 -1.40 1.38
N LEU A 97 -4.59 -1.32 2.68
CA LEU A 97 -4.09 -2.47 3.43
C LEU A 97 -5.09 -3.63 3.47
N MET A 98 -6.37 -3.35 3.77
CA MET A 98 -7.40 -4.40 3.74
C MET A 98 -7.59 -5.00 2.35
N GLY A 99 -7.54 -4.16 1.31
CA GLY A 99 -7.58 -4.60 -0.09
C GLY A 99 -6.38 -5.50 -0.44
N ALA A 100 -5.18 -5.11 -0.01
CA ALA A 100 -3.97 -5.90 -0.19
C ALA A 100 -4.08 -7.28 0.48
N ASP A 101 -4.70 -7.36 1.65
CA ASP A 101 -4.91 -8.66 2.33
C ASP A 101 -5.86 -9.57 1.56
N ARG A 102 -6.91 -9.03 0.93
CA ARG A 102 -7.79 -9.82 0.05
C ARG A 102 -7.04 -10.30 -1.18
N ILE A 103 -6.22 -9.44 -1.80
CA ILE A 103 -5.44 -9.77 -2.99
C ILE A 103 -4.39 -10.83 -2.67
N ASN A 104 -3.71 -10.72 -1.53
CA ASN A 104 -2.70 -11.69 -1.09
C ASN A 104 -3.26 -13.11 -0.97
N VAL A 105 -4.51 -13.26 -0.51
CA VAL A 105 -5.18 -14.56 -0.46
C VAL A 105 -5.41 -15.11 -1.87
N VAL A 106 -5.87 -14.28 -2.80
CA VAL A 106 -6.10 -14.70 -4.19
C VAL A 106 -4.77 -15.06 -4.87
N GLU A 107 -3.72 -14.28 -4.66
CA GLU A 107 -2.37 -14.57 -5.15
C GLU A 107 -1.87 -15.93 -4.66
N GLY A 108 -1.99 -16.20 -3.35
CA GLY A 108 -1.60 -17.49 -2.78
C GLY A 108 -2.39 -18.66 -3.34
N VAL A 109 -3.71 -18.51 -3.53
CA VAL A 109 -4.55 -19.55 -4.16
C VAL A 109 -4.10 -19.80 -5.61
N ILE A 110 -3.82 -18.75 -6.39
CA ILE A 110 -3.33 -18.90 -7.76
C ILE A 110 -1.96 -19.60 -7.78
N GLU A 111 -1.05 -19.22 -6.88
CA GLU A 111 0.27 -19.83 -6.75
C GLU A 111 0.19 -21.30 -6.36
N ASP A 112 -0.67 -21.67 -5.41
CA ASP A 112 -0.91 -23.06 -5.01
C ASP A 112 -1.48 -23.89 -6.17
N LEU A 113 -2.45 -23.34 -6.90
CA LEU A 113 -3.01 -23.98 -8.10
C LEU A 113 -1.95 -24.17 -9.19
N ALA A 114 -1.10 -23.16 -9.42
CA ALA A 114 -0.01 -23.23 -10.39
C ALA A 114 1.07 -24.25 -9.97
N ALA A 115 1.32 -24.40 -8.67
CA ALA A 115 2.20 -25.41 -8.11
C ALA A 115 1.58 -26.83 -8.07
N GLY A 116 0.34 -26.99 -8.58
CA GLY A 116 -0.37 -28.27 -8.62
C GLY A 116 -0.89 -28.76 -7.27
N LYS A 117 -0.86 -27.92 -6.24
CA LYS A 117 -1.45 -28.20 -4.93
C LYS A 117 -2.88 -27.68 -4.96
N VAL A 118 -3.85 -28.55 -5.19
CA VAL A 118 -5.26 -28.20 -5.02
C VAL A 118 -5.56 -28.26 -3.53
N PRO A 119 -5.71 -27.12 -2.82
CA PRO A 119 -6.03 -27.17 -1.42
C PRO A 119 -7.51 -27.55 -1.26
N ASN A 120 -7.87 -28.25 -0.19
CA ASN A 120 -9.26 -28.61 0.09
C ASN A 120 -10.05 -27.42 0.69
N VAL A 121 -9.79 -26.22 0.17
CA VAL A 121 -10.43 -24.95 0.53
C VAL A 121 -11.97 -25.05 0.53
N PRO A 122 -12.65 -25.70 -0.44
CA PRO A 122 -14.11 -25.77 -0.41
C PRO A 122 -14.65 -26.61 0.76
N ALA A 123 -13.93 -27.62 1.23
CA ALA A 123 -14.33 -28.37 2.43
C ALA A 123 -14.02 -27.59 3.73
N GLU A 124 -12.87 -26.91 3.78
CA GLU A 124 -12.42 -26.16 4.95
C GLU A 124 -13.16 -24.82 5.16
N MET A 125 -13.57 -24.15 4.08
CA MET A 125 -14.43 -22.96 4.15
C MET A 125 -15.91 -23.30 4.35
N GLY A 126 -16.25 -24.59 4.50
CA GLY A 126 -17.62 -25.01 4.80
C GLY A 126 -18.61 -24.79 3.65
N ALA A 127 -18.18 -24.90 2.39
CA ALA A 127 -19.07 -24.75 1.23
C ALA A 127 -20.25 -25.74 1.28
N LYS A 128 -20.03 -26.93 1.84
CA LYS A 128 -21.09 -27.91 2.11
C LYS A 128 -22.11 -27.39 3.13
N SER A 129 -21.67 -26.66 4.14
CA SER A 129 -22.55 -26.04 5.14
C SER A 129 -23.29 -24.83 4.58
N GLU A 130 -22.63 -23.98 3.80
CA GLU A 130 -23.28 -22.85 3.10
C GLU A 130 -24.34 -23.35 2.11
N TRP A 131 -24.08 -24.42 1.36
CA TRP A 131 -25.08 -25.05 0.48
C TRP A 131 -26.26 -25.64 1.25
N GLN A 132 -26.05 -26.17 2.46
CA GLN A 132 -27.13 -26.77 3.25
C GLN A 132 -28.00 -25.72 3.93
N HIS A 133 -27.39 -24.67 4.50
CA HIS A 133 -28.09 -23.69 5.34
C HIS A 133 -28.42 -22.37 4.63
N ASN A 134 -27.70 -22.01 3.56
CA ASN A 134 -27.88 -20.74 2.85
C ASN A 134 -27.66 -20.85 1.34
N LYS A 135 -28.52 -21.65 0.68
CA LYS A 135 -28.51 -21.87 -0.78
C LYS A 135 -28.56 -20.57 -1.57
N ASN A 136 -29.42 -19.64 -1.17
CA ASN A 136 -29.61 -18.37 -1.89
C ASN A 136 -28.36 -17.48 -1.77
N GLY A 137 -27.76 -17.40 -0.59
CA GLY A 137 -26.51 -16.66 -0.38
C GLY A 137 -25.32 -17.29 -1.10
N PHE A 138 -25.24 -18.62 -1.12
CA PHE A 138 -24.21 -19.34 -1.87
C PHE A 138 -24.33 -19.14 -3.38
N LEU A 139 -25.54 -19.28 -3.94
CA LEU A 139 -25.79 -19.07 -5.36
C LEU A 139 -25.51 -17.63 -5.80
N LEU A 140 -25.89 -16.65 -4.98
CA LEU A 140 -25.58 -15.24 -5.26
C LEU A 140 -24.07 -14.98 -5.26
N LYS A 141 -23.33 -15.51 -4.28
CA LYS A 141 -21.87 -15.42 -4.23
C LYS A 141 -21.22 -16.07 -5.45
N ALA A 142 -21.60 -17.31 -5.76
CA ALA A 142 -21.05 -18.05 -6.90
C ALA A 142 -21.34 -17.34 -8.23
N GLY A 143 -22.57 -16.83 -8.40
CA GLY A 143 -22.95 -16.04 -9.57
C GLY A 143 -22.15 -14.75 -9.70
N ALA A 144 -21.97 -14.00 -8.61
CA ALA A 144 -21.18 -12.78 -8.60
C ALA A 144 -19.71 -13.04 -8.93
N THR A 145 -19.10 -14.10 -8.35
CA THR A 145 -17.71 -14.48 -8.64
C THR A 145 -17.53 -14.86 -10.11
N LEU A 146 -18.44 -15.66 -10.68
CA LEU A 146 -18.39 -16.03 -12.10
C LEU A 146 -18.59 -14.82 -13.01
N ALA A 147 -19.51 -13.92 -12.69
CA ALA A 147 -19.76 -12.71 -13.48
C ALA A 147 -18.53 -11.79 -13.49
N ILE A 148 -17.93 -11.55 -12.32
CA ILE A 148 -16.69 -10.74 -12.22
C ILE A 148 -15.55 -11.41 -12.99
N GLY A 149 -15.40 -12.74 -12.85
CA GLY A 149 -14.42 -13.50 -13.61
C GLY A 149 -14.61 -13.39 -15.13
N ALA A 150 -15.85 -13.53 -15.61
CA ALA A 150 -16.19 -13.42 -17.03
C ALA A 150 -15.92 -12.02 -17.59
N VAL A 151 -16.25 -10.97 -16.84
CA VAL A 151 -15.95 -9.58 -17.23
C VAL A 151 -14.44 -9.35 -17.33
N LEU A 152 -13.66 -9.83 -16.36
CA LEU A 152 -12.20 -9.73 -16.41
C LEU A 152 -11.61 -10.46 -17.63
N VAL A 153 -12.12 -11.66 -17.94
CA VAL A 153 -11.69 -12.42 -19.13
C VAL A 153 -12.05 -11.68 -20.41
N ALA A 154 -13.27 -11.13 -20.51
CA ALA A 154 -13.70 -10.36 -21.67
C ALA A 154 -12.82 -9.12 -21.90
N ILE A 155 -12.46 -8.40 -20.84
CA ILE A 155 -11.54 -7.25 -20.91
C ILE A 155 -10.15 -7.68 -21.41
N VAL A 156 -9.64 -8.83 -20.95
CA VAL A 156 -8.34 -9.35 -21.41
C VAL A 156 -8.38 -9.79 -22.87
N GLN A 157 -9.49 -10.39 -23.32
CA GLN A 157 -9.64 -10.79 -24.73
C GLN A 157 -9.78 -9.58 -25.65
N ALA A 158 -10.61 -8.59 -25.30
CA ALA A 158 -10.74 -7.36 -26.08
C ALA A 158 -9.38 -6.65 -26.25
N ARG A 159 -8.56 -6.59 -25.19
CA ARG A 159 -7.20 -6.03 -25.26
C ARG A 159 -6.20 -6.85 -26.10
N ARG A 160 -6.46 -8.13 -26.32
CA ARG A 160 -5.63 -8.98 -27.19
C ARG A 160 -6.01 -8.79 -28.66
N GLU A 161 -7.29 -8.60 -28.95
CA GLU A 161 -7.80 -8.26 -30.27
C GLU A 161 -7.27 -6.88 -30.70
N ASP A 162 -7.39 -5.86 -29.86
CA ASP A 162 -6.83 -4.52 -30.12
C ASP A 162 -5.34 -4.56 -30.44
N ARG A 163 -4.57 -5.39 -29.72
CA ARG A 163 -3.12 -5.54 -29.91
C ARG A 163 -2.78 -6.34 -31.17
N ALA A 164 -3.61 -7.31 -31.56
CA ALA A 164 -3.45 -8.04 -32.80
C ALA A 164 -3.72 -7.14 -34.01
N ASP A 165 -4.72 -6.26 -33.91
CA ASP A 165 -5.02 -5.26 -34.95
C ASP A 165 -3.92 -4.19 -35.08
N GLU A 166 -3.27 -3.79 -33.97
CA GLU A 166 -2.09 -2.92 -33.98
C GLU A 166 -0.87 -3.61 -34.65
N ASP A 167 -0.60 -4.88 -34.31
CA ASP A 167 0.49 -5.66 -34.91
C ASP A 167 0.24 -5.95 -36.41
N GLU A 168 -1.01 -6.16 -36.83
CA GLU A 168 -1.41 -6.28 -38.25
C GLU A 168 -1.34 -4.93 -39.00
N GLY A 169 -1.71 -3.81 -38.35
CA GLY A 169 -1.60 -2.47 -38.93
C GLY A 169 -0.16 -2.02 -39.17
N GLU A 170 0.77 -2.40 -38.29
CA GLU A 170 2.20 -2.08 -38.43
C GLU A 170 2.89 -2.97 -39.50
N THR A 171 2.45 -4.22 -39.67
CA THR A 171 2.95 -5.09 -40.75
C THR A 171 2.46 -4.69 -42.14
N ILE A 172 1.26 -4.10 -42.26
CA ILE A 172 0.76 -3.54 -43.54
C ILE A 172 1.43 -2.19 -43.89
N ALA A 173 1.85 -1.41 -42.89
CA ALA A 173 2.59 -0.16 -43.10
C ALA A 173 4.06 -0.38 -43.54
N ALA A 174 4.59 -1.59 -43.39
CA ALA A 174 5.96 -1.96 -43.72
C ALA A 174 6.08 -2.65 -45.10
N GLU A 175 5.57 -2.04 -46.18
CA GLU A 175 5.89 -2.45 -47.56
C GLU A 175 6.85 -1.43 -48.22
N PRO A 176 7.98 -1.86 -48.81
CA PRO A 176 9.06 -0.94 -49.21
C PRO A 176 8.71 -0.17 -50.50
N ALA A 177 8.57 1.15 -50.36
CA ALA A 177 8.44 2.07 -51.48
C ALA A 177 9.72 2.10 -52.33
N HIS A 178 9.80 1.24 -53.34
CA HIS A 178 10.71 1.38 -54.48
C HIS A 178 10.12 2.38 -55.48
N VAL A 179 10.53 3.66 -55.43
CA VAL A 179 10.45 4.54 -56.60
C VAL A 179 11.67 5.46 -56.66
N THR A 180 12.36 5.34 -57.78
CA THR A 180 13.56 6.05 -58.21
C THR A 180 13.25 7.45 -58.75
N ALA A 181 13.98 8.48 -58.31
CA ALA A 181 14.29 9.69 -59.10
C ALA A 181 15.47 10.42 -58.41
N ARG A 182 16.68 10.34 -58.97
CA ARG A 182 17.29 11.26 -59.95
C ARG A 182 17.97 12.45 -59.27
N VAL A 183 19.30 12.38 -59.37
CA VAL A 183 20.37 13.37 -59.16
C VAL A 183 19.94 14.82 -59.26
N ASP A 184 20.28 15.61 -58.23
CA ASP A 184 21.03 16.87 -58.32
C ASP A 184 21.56 17.25 -56.91
N GLU A 185 22.90 17.25 -56.76
CA GLU A 185 23.63 18.04 -55.75
C GLU A 185 24.04 19.38 -56.42
N PRO A 186 24.53 20.44 -55.72
CA PRO A 186 24.92 20.53 -54.30
C PRO A 186 24.44 21.84 -53.60
N VAL A 187 24.78 22.01 -52.32
CA VAL A 187 25.52 23.18 -51.75
C VAL A 187 25.28 23.24 -50.23
N LEU A 188 26.34 22.93 -49.49
CA LEU A 188 26.51 23.22 -48.06
C LEU A 188 26.98 24.67 -47.88
N PRO A 189 26.39 25.44 -46.94
CA PRO A 189 27.14 26.42 -46.19
C PRO A 189 27.65 25.81 -44.88
N ALA A 190 28.97 25.73 -44.79
CA ALA A 190 29.71 25.51 -43.56
C ALA A 190 29.50 26.69 -42.61
N ASP A 191 28.93 26.40 -41.44
CA ASP A 191 28.95 27.16 -40.18
C ASP A 191 27.75 26.60 -39.41
N LEU A 192 27.91 25.72 -38.42
CA LEU A 192 28.21 26.10 -37.04
C LEU A 192 28.60 24.81 -36.29
N ALA A 193 29.83 24.33 -36.51
CA ALA A 193 30.46 23.36 -35.61
C ALA A 193 31.52 24.11 -34.80
N THR A 194 31.14 24.58 -33.60
CA THR A 194 32.00 24.82 -32.41
C THR A 194 31.30 25.80 -31.48
N SER A 195 30.78 25.32 -30.34
CA SER A 195 30.89 26.05 -29.06
C SER A 195 30.41 25.14 -27.92
N GLN A 196 31.31 24.46 -27.22
CA GLN A 196 31.92 24.85 -25.93
C GLN A 196 31.37 23.97 -24.79
N VAL A 197 32.20 23.00 -24.40
CA VAL A 197 32.15 22.30 -23.12
C VAL A 197 32.54 23.31 -22.04
N VAL A 198 31.71 23.47 -21.02
CA VAL A 198 31.98 24.34 -19.85
C VAL A 198 32.69 23.51 -18.77
N PRO A 199 33.94 23.84 -18.36
CA PRO A 199 34.56 23.25 -17.19
C PRO A 199 34.22 24.05 -15.91
N LEU A 200 33.90 23.33 -14.83
CA LEU A 200 33.70 23.88 -13.48
C LEU A 200 35.06 24.12 -12.80
N PRO A 201 35.30 25.27 -12.16
CA PRO A 201 36.54 25.53 -11.45
C PRO A 201 36.47 25.15 -9.97
N GLY A 202 37.48 24.39 -9.53
CA GLY A 202 38.06 24.50 -8.20
C GLY A 202 37.56 23.52 -7.14
N LEU A 203 38.41 22.54 -6.81
CA LEU A 203 38.97 22.34 -5.46
C LEU A 203 39.84 21.06 -5.46
N ASP A 204 41.14 21.25 -5.73
CA ASP A 204 42.19 20.39 -5.20
C ASP A 204 43.03 21.26 -4.26
N ALA A 205 42.96 20.94 -2.96
CA ALA A 205 44.00 21.12 -1.94
C ALA A 205 43.67 20.20 -0.76
#